data_AF-A0A538GF83-F1
#
_entry.id   AF-A0A538GF83-F1
#
_cell.length_a   1.000
_cell.length_b   1.000
_cell.length_c   1.000
_cell.angle_alpha   90.00
_cell.angle_beta   90.00
_cell.angle_gamma   90.00
#
_symmetry.space_group_name_H-M   'P 1'
#
loop_
_entity.id
_entity.type
_entity.pdbx_description
1 polymer ?
#
loop_
_entity_poly.entity_id
_entity_poly.type
_entity_poly.pdbx_seq_one_letter_code
_entity_poly.pdbx_strand_id
1 'polypeptide(L)'
;MAWIQVGYAGFPSITGSDIYYEVAQPGRYPTYHQVSDGLQIGTLTKVTVLEIHGRANWWRVWVNHKPVSPAIHLPESHGAWSPIATAESWDGGTGGTCNTFLYRFRHVSVAHAPGGGWHQLTGGYPIQSATTRIQRARGSSGFLAAEGRPAFQLLGATS
;
A
#
# COMPACT_ATOMS: atom_id res chain seq x y z
N MET A 1 -0.62 -5.06 -18.49
CA MET A 1 -0.12 -4.05 -17.53
C MET A 1 0.79 -4.74 -16.51
N ALA A 2 1.78 -4.03 -15.99
CA ALA A 2 2.67 -4.52 -14.94
C ALA A 2 2.60 -3.57 -13.73
N TRP A 3 2.62 -4.13 -12.53
CA TRP A 3 2.68 -3.37 -11.27
C TRP A 3 3.14 -4.28 -10.14
N ILE A 4 3.56 -3.66 -9.04
CA ILE A 4 3.92 -4.33 -7.80
C ILE A 4 3.39 -3.52 -6.63
N GLN A 5 2.79 -4.20 -5.65
CA GLN A 5 2.29 -3.57 -4.42
C GLN A 5 2.69 -4.38 -3.19
N VAL A 6 2.75 -3.71 -2.04
CA VAL A 6 2.97 -4.31 -0.72
C VAL A 6 2.10 -3.58 0.29
N GLY A 7 1.52 -4.30 1.23
CA GLY A 7 0.68 -3.68 2.23
C GLY A 7 0.00 -4.67 3.15
N TYR A 8 -1.06 -4.18 3.79
CA TYR A 8 -1.95 -4.98 4.62
C TYR A 8 -3.11 -5.50 3.79
N ALA A 9 -3.50 -6.76 4.00
CA ALA A 9 -4.74 -7.33 3.52
C ALA A 9 -5.60 -7.81 4.70
N GLY A 10 -6.89 -7.53 4.66
CA GLY A 10 -7.87 -8.09 5.59
C GLY A 10 -8.81 -9.02 4.85
N PHE A 11 -9.12 -10.18 5.41
CA PHE A 11 -10.07 -11.13 4.84
C PHE A 11 -11.15 -11.51 5.86
N PRO A 12 -12.38 -11.84 5.44
CA PRO A 12 -13.47 -12.19 6.36
C PRO A 12 -13.15 -13.37 7.30
N SER A 13 -12.27 -14.27 6.87
CA SER A 13 -11.89 -15.49 7.60
C SER A 13 -10.74 -15.29 8.60
N ILE A 14 -10.12 -14.11 8.66
CA ILE A 14 -8.99 -13.85 9.56
C ILE A 14 -9.32 -12.72 10.55
N THR A 15 -8.90 -12.89 11.80
CA THR A 15 -8.92 -11.80 12.78
C THR A 15 -7.64 -11.00 12.63
N GLY A 16 -7.74 -9.72 12.27
CA GLY A 16 -6.60 -8.84 12.06
C GLY A 16 -6.29 -8.59 10.59
N SER A 17 -5.01 -8.62 10.22
CA SER A 17 -4.56 -8.40 8.85
C SER A 17 -3.28 -9.19 8.56
N ASP A 18 -3.06 -9.47 7.29
CA ASP A 18 -1.83 -10.08 6.80
C ASP A 18 -0.96 -9.02 6.13
N ILE A 19 0.36 -9.21 6.15
CA ILE A 19 1.26 -8.48 5.25
C ILE A 19 1.44 -9.32 3.99
N TYR A 20 1.32 -8.68 2.84
CA TYR A 20 1.51 -9.33 1.56
C TYR A 20 2.22 -8.41 0.59
N TYR A 21 2.71 -9.01 -0.48
CA TYR A 21 2.96 -8.28 -1.71
C TYR A 21 2.33 -9.01 -2.88
N GLU A 22 2.04 -8.27 -3.93
CA GLU A 22 1.42 -8.80 -5.13
C GLU A 22 2.12 -8.24 -6.36
N VAL A 23 2.25 -9.10 -7.36
CA VAL A 23 2.98 -8.80 -8.59
C VAL A 23 2.11 -9.13 -9.79
N ALA A 24 1.83 -8.11 -10.61
CA ALA A 24 1.23 -8.29 -11.92
C ALA A 24 2.31 -8.15 -13.01
N GLN A 25 2.40 -9.15 -13.87
CA GLN A 25 3.27 -9.15 -15.06
C GLN A 25 2.42 -9.10 -16.33
N PRO A 26 2.94 -8.54 -17.44
CA PRO A 26 2.20 -8.49 -18.69
C PRO A 26 1.75 -9.88 -19.15
N GLY A 27 0.47 -10.01 -19.50
CA GLY A 27 -0.12 -11.27 -19.99
C GLY A 27 -0.28 -12.37 -18.93
N ARG A 28 -0.09 -12.06 -17.64
CA ARG A 28 -0.24 -13.02 -16.54
C ARG A 28 -1.23 -12.50 -15.50
N TYR A 29 -1.88 -13.43 -14.80
CA TYR A 29 -2.66 -13.09 -13.61
C TYR A 29 -1.72 -12.57 -12.51
N PRO A 30 -2.17 -11.59 -11.69
CA PRO A 30 -1.45 -11.17 -10.51
C PRO A 30 -1.14 -12.35 -9.57
N THR A 31 0.03 -12.33 -8.95
CA THR A 31 0.46 -13.36 -7.99
C THR A 31 0.55 -12.77 -6.60
N TYR A 32 -0.23 -13.33 -5.67
CA TYR A 32 -0.25 -12.96 -4.26
C TYR A 32 0.81 -13.72 -3.47
N HIS A 33 1.58 -13.01 -2.66
CA HIS A 33 2.62 -13.57 -1.80
C HIS A 33 2.40 -13.10 -0.37
N GLN A 34 1.95 -14.01 0.50
CA GLN A 34 1.82 -13.75 1.93
C GLN A 34 3.20 -13.66 2.57
N VAL A 35 3.42 -12.64 3.40
CA VAL A 35 4.68 -12.41 4.12
C VAL A 35 4.54 -12.76 5.60
N SER A 36 3.42 -12.39 6.21
CA SER A 36 3.09 -12.70 7.61
C SER A 36 1.58 -12.61 7.81
N ASP A 37 1.02 -13.40 8.73
CA ASP A 37 -0.40 -13.42 9.06
C ASP A 37 -0.73 -12.91 10.47
N GLY A 38 -2.02 -12.67 10.69
CA GLY A 38 -2.58 -12.54 12.03
C GLY A 38 -2.11 -11.29 12.79
N LEU A 39 -1.75 -10.23 12.07
CA LEU A 39 -1.33 -8.98 12.70
C LEU A 39 -2.52 -8.33 13.39
N GLN A 40 -2.33 -8.01 14.66
CA GLN A 40 -3.32 -7.28 15.44
C GLN A 40 -3.53 -5.87 14.87
N ILE A 41 -4.77 -5.40 14.91
CA ILE A 41 -5.11 -4.03 14.53
C ILE A 41 -4.28 -3.04 15.37
N GLY A 42 -3.71 -2.03 14.70
CA GLY A 42 -2.82 -1.05 15.34
C GLY A 42 -1.34 -1.42 15.28
N THR A 43 -0.98 -2.64 14.86
CA THR A 43 0.41 -3.01 14.59
C THR A 43 1.00 -2.12 13.50
N LEU A 44 2.15 -1.50 13.76
CA LEU A 44 2.86 -0.68 12.78
C LEU A 44 3.86 -1.52 12.01
N THR A 45 3.73 -1.55 10.69
CA THR A 45 4.71 -2.18 9.78
C THR A 45 5.23 -1.17 8.79
N LYS A 46 6.55 -1.15 8.61
CA LYS A 46 7.17 -0.38 7.53
C LYS A 46 7.29 -1.24 6.29
N VAL A 47 6.60 -0.86 5.23
CA VAL A 47 6.67 -1.53 3.93
C VAL A 47 7.41 -0.66 2.93
N THR A 48 8.08 -1.28 1.98
CA THR A 48 8.87 -0.57 0.96
C THR A 48 8.92 -1.39 -0.32
N VAL A 49 8.70 -0.73 -1.45
CA VAL A 49 8.98 -1.26 -2.79
C VAL A 49 9.89 -0.26 -3.48
N LEU A 50 10.97 -0.77 -4.07
CA LEU A 50 12.01 0.06 -4.68
C LEU A 50 12.65 -0.65 -5.87
N GLU A 51 12.89 0.10 -6.93
CA GLU A 51 13.71 -0.33 -8.06
C GLU A 51 15.18 -0.42 -7.60
N ILE A 52 15.87 -1.50 -7.96
CA ILE A 52 17.20 -1.80 -7.47
C ILE A 52 18.23 -0.93 -8.23
N HIS A 53 19.16 -0.32 -7.49
CA HIS A 53 20.25 0.47 -8.07
C HIS A 53 21.02 -0.32 -9.14
N GLY A 54 21.26 0.32 -10.28
CA GLY A 54 22.00 -0.29 -11.41
C GLY A 54 21.29 -1.44 -12.11
N ARG A 55 20.01 -1.69 -11.80
CA ARG A 55 19.21 -2.76 -12.41
C ARG A 55 17.84 -2.23 -12.83
N ALA A 56 17.81 -1.51 -13.95
CA ALA A 56 16.57 -1.01 -14.52
C ALA A 56 15.54 -2.14 -14.70
N ASN A 57 14.27 -1.86 -14.39
CA ASN A 57 13.15 -2.80 -14.41
C ASN A 57 13.17 -3.89 -13.34
N TRP A 58 14.14 -3.88 -12.41
CA TRP A 58 14.20 -4.85 -11.32
C TRP A 58 13.79 -4.22 -9.99
N TRP A 59 12.76 -4.79 -9.38
CA TRP A 59 12.17 -4.31 -8.14
C TRP A 59 12.38 -5.31 -7.02
N ARG A 60 12.23 -4.86 -5.78
CA ARG A 60 12.19 -5.73 -4.62
C ARG A 60 11.26 -5.15 -3.56
N VAL A 61 10.79 -6.02 -2.68
CA VAL A 61 9.91 -5.70 -1.56
C VAL A 61 10.69 -5.86 -0.26
N TRP A 62 10.48 -4.92 0.67
CA TRP A 62 10.97 -4.98 2.03
C TRP A 62 9.86 -4.78 3.04
N VAL A 63 9.96 -5.50 4.14
CA VAL A 63 9.11 -5.35 5.34
C VAL A 63 10.03 -5.18 6.53
N ASN A 64 9.84 -4.09 7.28
CA ASN A 64 10.67 -3.72 8.42
C ASN A 64 12.17 -3.79 8.09
N HIS A 65 12.55 -3.18 6.96
CA HIS A 65 13.92 -3.13 6.43
C HIS A 65 14.53 -4.48 5.99
N LYS A 66 13.80 -5.60 6.08
CA LYS A 66 14.24 -6.91 5.60
C LYS A 66 13.67 -7.17 4.20
N PRO A 67 14.47 -7.64 3.24
CA PRO A 67 13.94 -8.04 1.94
C PRO A 67 13.06 -9.28 2.10
N VAL A 68 11.85 -9.24 1.54
CA VAL A 68 10.87 -10.35 1.63
C VAL A 68 10.54 -10.95 0.26
N SER A 69 11.12 -10.41 -0.81
CA SER A 69 11.00 -10.95 -2.16
C SER A 69 12.39 -11.19 -2.77
N PRO A 70 12.50 -12.10 -3.75
CA PRO A 70 13.61 -12.05 -4.70
C PRO A 70 13.60 -10.72 -5.48
N ALA A 71 14.62 -10.48 -6.31
CA ALA A 71 14.53 -9.41 -7.30
C ALA A 71 13.50 -9.80 -8.37
N ILE A 72 12.55 -8.92 -8.64
CA ILE A 72 11.40 -9.14 -9.53
C ILE A 72 11.60 -8.29 -10.78
N HIS A 73 11.63 -8.92 -11.95
CA HIS A 73 11.72 -8.20 -13.22
C HIS A 73 10.32 -7.80 -13.70
N LEU A 74 10.14 -6.50 -13.94
CA LEU A 74 8.91 -5.90 -14.46
C LEU A 74 9.28 -5.06 -15.69
N PRO A 75 9.18 -5.64 -16.90
CA PRO A 75 9.64 -4.96 -18.12
C PRO A 75 8.92 -3.62 -18.31
N GLU A 76 9.64 -2.63 -18.85
CA GLU A 76 9.13 -1.29 -19.18
C GLU A 76 8.62 -0.48 -17.97
N SER A 77 9.03 -0.86 -16.75
CA SER A 77 8.63 -0.16 -15.53
C SER A 77 9.54 1.00 -15.15
N HIS A 78 10.82 0.95 -15.58
CA HIS A 78 11.81 1.95 -15.22
C HIS A 78 11.40 3.36 -15.68
N GLY A 79 11.26 4.28 -14.71
CA GLY A 79 10.86 5.66 -14.98
C GLY A 79 9.42 5.85 -15.49
N ALA A 80 8.64 4.78 -15.62
CA ALA A 80 7.30 4.82 -16.21
C ALA A 80 6.18 4.99 -15.17
N TRP A 81 6.45 4.71 -13.90
CA TRP A 81 5.43 4.63 -12.85
C TRP A 81 5.48 5.81 -11.88
N SER A 82 4.30 6.30 -11.52
CA SER A 82 4.11 7.16 -10.35
C SER A 82 3.74 6.29 -9.15
N PRO A 83 4.43 6.43 -8.00
CA PRO A 83 4.12 5.63 -6.81
C PRO A 83 2.78 6.03 -6.21
N ILE A 84 2.09 5.06 -5.62
CA ILE A 84 0.78 5.23 -4.98
C ILE A 84 0.85 4.66 -3.56
N ALA A 85 0.33 5.40 -2.59
CA ALA A 85 0.00 4.89 -1.26
C ALA A 85 -1.52 4.98 -1.11
N THR A 86 -2.18 3.82 -0.99
CA THR A 86 -3.64 3.73 -1.03
C THR A 86 -4.16 2.69 -0.06
N ALA A 87 -5.46 2.75 0.21
CA ALA A 87 -6.23 1.69 0.81
C ALA A 87 -7.49 1.51 -0.02
N GLU A 88 -7.90 0.26 -0.23
CA GLU A 88 -9.08 -0.08 -1.00
C GLU A 88 -9.92 -1.11 -0.26
N SER A 89 -11.19 -1.17 -0.61
CA SER A 89 -12.08 -2.25 -0.25
C SER A 89 -12.49 -2.99 -1.52
N TRP A 90 -12.49 -4.32 -1.46
CA TRP A 90 -12.80 -5.18 -2.59
C TRP A 90 -13.73 -6.30 -2.11
N ASP A 91 -14.94 -6.39 -2.68
CA ASP A 91 -16.00 -7.33 -2.35
C ASP A 91 -16.01 -8.64 -3.18
N GLY A 92 -14.94 -8.97 -3.91
CA GLY A 92 -14.87 -10.17 -4.73
C GLY A 92 -15.83 -10.21 -5.93
N GLY A 93 -16.58 -9.13 -6.20
CA GLY A 93 -17.36 -8.90 -7.41
C GLY A 93 -18.83 -9.22 -7.16
N THR A 94 -19.14 -9.42 -5.89
CA THR A 94 -20.41 -9.92 -5.39
C THR A 94 -21.42 -8.78 -5.17
N GLY A 95 -21.01 -7.53 -5.35
CA GLY A 95 -21.88 -6.35 -5.35
C GLY A 95 -22.42 -6.00 -3.96
N GLY A 96 -21.76 -6.40 -2.87
CA GLY A 96 -22.37 -6.31 -1.55
C GLY A 96 -21.56 -6.83 -0.37
N THR A 97 -20.28 -6.47 -0.24
CA THR A 97 -19.62 -6.60 1.07
C THR A 97 -19.49 -5.24 1.75
N CYS A 98 -19.92 -5.14 3.01
CA CYS A 98 -19.71 -3.99 3.89
C CYS A 98 -18.26 -3.91 4.38
N ASN A 99 -17.31 -3.89 3.46
CA ASN A 99 -15.91 -3.74 3.80
C ASN A 99 -15.66 -2.30 4.23
N THR A 100 -15.18 -2.14 5.46
CA THR A 100 -14.79 -0.85 6.01
C THR A 100 -13.33 -0.92 6.40
N PHE A 101 -12.62 0.19 6.25
CA PHE A 101 -11.22 0.26 6.65
C PHE A 101 -10.91 1.59 7.31
N LEU A 102 -9.88 1.56 8.15
CA LEU A 102 -9.24 2.74 8.71
C LEU A 102 -7.75 2.45 8.80
N TYR A 103 -6.98 2.94 7.83
CA TYR A 103 -5.53 2.78 7.81
C TYR A 103 -4.83 4.12 8.08
N ARG A 104 -3.79 4.07 8.91
CA ARG A 104 -2.92 5.20 9.19
C ARG A 104 -1.59 5.04 8.48
N PHE A 105 -1.33 5.92 7.52
CA PHE A 105 -0.04 6.06 6.88
C PHE A 105 0.82 7.07 7.65
N ARG A 106 2.03 6.67 8.02
CA ARG A 106 3.01 7.51 8.71
C ARG A 106 4.31 7.57 7.93
N HIS A 107 4.93 8.75 7.86
CA HIS A 107 6.25 8.95 7.24
C HIS A 107 6.34 8.44 5.79
N VAL A 108 5.26 8.63 5.03
CA VAL A 108 5.22 8.33 3.60
C VAL A 108 6.32 9.10 2.91
N SER A 109 7.11 8.38 2.11
CA SER A 109 8.29 8.90 1.44
C SER A 109 8.40 8.26 0.06
N VAL A 110 9.08 8.94 -0.86
CA VAL A 110 9.30 8.51 -2.24
C VAL A 110 10.82 8.53 -2.52
N ALA A 111 11.30 7.53 -3.24
CA ALA A 111 12.63 7.55 -3.81
C ALA A 111 12.56 8.15 -5.22
N HIS A 112 13.40 9.14 -5.52
CA HIS A 112 13.43 9.81 -6.83
C HIS A 112 14.36 9.13 -7.84
N ALA A 113 15.07 8.09 -7.42
CA ALA A 113 15.98 7.31 -8.26
C ALA A 113 16.00 5.84 -7.81
N PRO A 114 16.33 4.88 -8.70
CA PRO A 114 16.51 3.48 -8.34
C PRO A 114 17.56 3.30 -7.25
N GLY A 115 17.20 2.62 -6.16
CA GLY A 115 18.03 2.43 -4.97
C GLY A 115 18.43 3.73 -4.26
N GLY A 116 17.82 4.86 -4.61
CA GLY A 116 18.13 6.17 -4.08
C GLY A 116 17.58 6.42 -2.67
N GLY A 117 17.91 7.59 -2.14
CA GLY A 117 17.41 8.05 -0.84
C GLY A 117 15.91 8.34 -0.83
N TRP A 118 15.31 8.20 0.35
CA TRP A 118 13.89 8.46 0.58
C TRP A 118 13.64 9.92 0.97
N HIS A 119 12.71 10.56 0.28
CA HIS A 119 12.30 11.94 0.51
C HIS A 119 10.87 11.94 1.00
N GLN A 120 10.58 12.71 2.04
CA GLN A 120 9.22 12.79 2.58
C GLN A 120 8.23 13.23 1.49
N LEU A 121 7.06 12.59 1.47
CA LEU A 121 5.97 13.01 0.59
C LEU A 121 5.44 14.37 1.06
N THR A 122 5.78 15.43 0.34
CA THR A 122 5.34 16.80 0.62
C THR A 122 4.07 17.19 -0.14
N GLY A 123 3.75 16.48 -1.21
CA GLY A 123 2.59 16.71 -2.08
C GLY A 123 2.17 15.42 -2.79
N GLY A 124 0.96 15.41 -3.34
CA GLY A 124 0.42 14.24 -4.04
C GLY A 124 -1.05 14.42 -4.37
N TYR A 125 -1.49 13.77 -5.43
CA TYR A 125 -2.88 13.80 -5.87
C TYR A 125 -3.72 12.83 -5.01
N PRO A 126 -4.74 13.30 -4.28
CA PRO A 126 -5.60 12.41 -3.52
C PRO A 126 -6.48 11.60 -4.47
N ILE A 127 -6.52 10.28 -4.28
CA ILE A 127 -7.47 9.40 -4.96
C ILE A 127 -8.64 9.17 -3.99
N GLN A 128 -9.84 9.64 -4.34
CA GLN A 128 -11.03 9.54 -3.50
C GLN A 128 -12.25 9.17 -4.34
N SER A 129 -13.20 8.52 -3.68
CA SER A 129 -14.53 8.16 -4.18
C SER A 129 -15.60 8.80 -3.29
N ALA A 130 -16.88 8.66 -3.67
CA ALA A 130 -17.98 9.11 -2.82
C ALA A 130 -17.98 8.44 -1.43
N THR A 131 -17.47 7.21 -1.34
CA THR A 131 -17.49 6.36 -0.14
C THR A 131 -16.18 6.35 0.66
N THR A 132 -15.15 7.08 0.21
CA THR A 132 -13.85 7.13 0.89
C THR A 132 -13.53 8.53 1.39
N ARG A 133 -12.68 8.61 2.42
CA ARG A 133 -12.16 9.87 2.97
C ARG A 133 -10.66 9.76 3.22
N ILE A 134 -9.96 10.85 2.93
CA ILE A 134 -8.55 11.03 3.28
C ILE A 134 -8.45 12.23 4.22
N GLN A 135 -7.86 12.02 5.39
CA GLN A 135 -7.54 13.08 6.35
C GLN A 135 -6.02 13.19 6.47
N ARG A 136 -5.45 14.27 5.95
CA ARG A 136 -4.00 14.53 6.03
C ARG A 136 -3.61 14.82 7.49
N ALA A 137 -2.50 14.24 7.94
CA ALA A 137 -1.94 14.57 9.25
C ALA A 137 -1.24 15.94 9.18
N ARG A 138 -1.51 16.83 10.14
CA ARG A 138 -0.85 18.14 10.21
C ARG A 138 0.66 17.96 10.45
N GLY A 139 1.50 18.64 9.65
CA GLY A 139 2.95 18.70 9.85
C GLY A 139 3.74 17.40 9.63
N SER A 140 3.11 16.33 9.09
CA SER A 140 3.81 15.07 8.80
C SER A 140 3.43 14.55 7.41
N SER A 141 4.35 13.83 6.76
CA SER A 141 4.07 13.12 5.49
C SER A 141 3.21 11.88 5.76
N GLY A 142 1.98 12.08 6.22
CA GLY A 142 1.08 11.02 6.65
C GLY A 142 -0.39 11.39 6.45
N PHE A 143 -1.23 10.37 6.44
CA PHE A 143 -2.67 10.53 6.28
C PHE A 143 -3.42 9.33 6.86
N LEU A 144 -4.69 9.55 7.17
CA LEU A 144 -5.66 8.50 7.42
C LEU A 144 -6.45 8.27 6.14
N ALA A 145 -6.59 7.00 5.74
CA ALA A 145 -7.50 6.58 4.69
C ALA A 145 -8.64 5.79 5.34
N ALA A 146 -9.87 6.15 5.02
CA ALA A 146 -11.06 5.54 5.61
C ALA A 146 -12.15 5.26 4.59
N GLU A 147 -12.90 4.19 4.84
CA GLU A 147 -14.16 3.87 4.19
C GLU A 147 -15.14 3.32 5.22
N GLY A 148 -16.41 3.73 5.11
CA GLY A 148 -17.50 3.26 5.95
C GLY A 148 -17.80 4.10 7.19
N ARG A 149 -19.05 4.00 7.67
CA ARG A 149 -19.57 4.81 8.78
C ARG A 149 -18.74 4.72 10.07
N PRO A 150 -18.34 3.53 10.56
CA PRO A 150 -17.56 3.44 11.80
C PRO A 150 -16.21 4.16 11.69
N ALA A 151 -15.53 4.01 10.55
CA ALA A 151 -14.26 4.68 10.30
C ALA A 151 -14.41 6.21 10.26
N PHE A 152 -15.48 6.71 9.63
CA PHE A 152 -15.75 8.15 9.58
C PHE A 152 -16.07 8.76 10.95
N GLN A 153 -16.77 8.04 11.82
CA GLN A 153 -17.03 8.49 13.19
C GLN A 153 -15.72 8.64 13.97
N LEU A 154 -14.80 7.68 13.83
CA LEU A 154 -13.47 7.76 14.47
C LEU A 154 -12.64 8.94 13.92
N LEU A 155 -12.69 9.21 12.62
CA LEU A 155 -12.04 10.38 12.04
C LEU A 155 -12.58 11.69 12.65
N GLY A 156 -13.91 11.83 12.71
CA GLY A 156 -14.57 13.02 13.26
C GLY A 156 -14.26 13.28 14.73
N ALA A 157 -14.04 12.23 15.54
CA ALA A 157 -13.66 12.36 16.95
C ALA A 157 -12.19 12.77 17.17
N THR A 158 -11.33 12.68 16.15
CA THR A 158 -9.89 12.98 16.24
C THR A 158 -9.49 14.31 15.58
N SER A 159 -10.48 15.10 15.13
CA SER A 159 -10.32 16.33 14.38
C SER A 159 -10.36 17.59 15.24
#